data_AF-A0A8C9FW70-F1
#
_entry.id   AF-A0A8C9FW70-F1
#
_cell.length_a   1.000
_cell.length_b   1.000
_cell.length_c   1.000
_cell.angle_alpha   90.00
_cell.angle_beta   90.00
_cell.angle_gamma   90.00
#
_symmetry.space_group_name_H-M   'P 1'
#
loop_
_entity.id
_entity.type
_entity.pdbx_description
1 polymer ?
#
loop_
_entity_poly.entity_id
_entity_poly.type
_entity_poly.pdbx_seq_one_letter_code
_entity_poly.pdbx_strand_id
1 'polypeptide(L)' 'MKLEAIDRKNPYLICPATIGDVKGDEVFVTFDGWRGAFDYWCRCDSRDIFPVGWCSLTGDALQPPGNNGKMVNNIA' A
#
# COMPACT_ATOMS: atom_id res chain seq x y z
N MET A 1 7.54 6.39 2.33
CA MET A 1 7.34 5.52 3.53
C MET A 1 6.54 4.30 3.11
N LYS A 2 6.81 3.11 3.67
CA LYS A 2 6.06 1.87 3.40
C LYS A 2 4.94 1.68 4.42
N LEU A 3 3.85 1.05 4.01
CA LEU A 3 2.66 0.76 4.82
C LEU A 3 1.89 -0.42 4.24
N GLU A 4 0.87 -0.87 4.97
CA GLU A 4 -0.15 -1.80 4.49
C GLU A 4 -1.46 -1.01 4.32
N ALA A 5 -2.23 -1.29 3.27
CA ALA A 5 -3.43 -0.51 2.96
C ALA A 5 -4.55 -1.37 2.37
N ILE A 6 -5.80 -1.03 2.69
CA ILE A 6 -6.99 -1.67 2.11
C ILE A 6 -7.14 -1.30 0.64
N ASP A 7 -7.38 -2.28 -0.23
CA ASP A 7 -7.87 -2.03 -1.59
C ASP A 7 -9.34 -1.60 -1.54
N ARG A 8 -9.62 -0.33 -1.86
CA ARG A 8 -11.00 0.20 -1.84
C ARG A 8 -11.93 -0.45 -2.87
N LYS A 9 -11.40 -1.11 -3.89
CA LYS A 9 -12.21 -1.87 -4.86
C LYS A 9 -12.54 -3.27 -4.36
N ASN A 10 -11.73 -3.82 -3.46
CA ASN A 10 -11.97 -5.09 -2.79
C ASN A 10 -11.54 -5.01 -1.32
N PRO A 11 -12.42 -4.53 -0.41
CA PRO A 11 -12.05 -4.23 0.99
C PRO A 11 -11.61 -5.44 1.83
N TYR A 12 -11.74 -6.66 1.30
CA TYR A 12 -11.20 -7.87 1.93
C TYR A 12 -9.69 -8.04 1.73
N LEU A 13 -9.06 -7.20 0.89
CA LEU A 13 -7.64 -7.28 0.58
C LEU A 13 -6.87 -6.16 1.29
N ILE A 14 -5.83 -6.55 2.01
CA ILE A 14 -4.78 -5.64 2.51
C ILE A 14 -3.53 -5.88 1.66
N CYS A 15 -2.97 -4.81 1.09
CA CYS A 15 -1.87 -4.88 0.15
C CYS A 15 -0.69 -4.01 0.61
N PRO A 16 0.55 -4.35 0.20
CA PRO A 16 1.71 -3.51 0.43
C PRO A 16 1.59 -2.23 -0.39
N ALA A 17 1.84 -1.10 0.26
CA ALA A 17 1.76 0.21 -0.35
C ALA A 17 2.91 1.12 0.06
N THR A 18 3.03 2.23 -0.67
CA THR A 18 3.99 3.30 -0.46
C THR A 18 3.26 4.64 -0.42
N ILE A 19 3.59 5.49 0.55
CA ILE A 19 3.19 6.91 0.50
C ILE A 19 3.92 7.58 -0.67
N GLY A 20 3.17 7.91 -1.72
CA GLY A 20 3.66 8.55 -2.93
C GLY A 20 3.77 10.07 -2.82
N ASP A 21 2.87 10.68 -2.05
CA ASP A 21 2.85 12.14 -1.79
C ASP A 21 2.10 12.46 -0.49
N VAL A 22 2.26 13.68 0.03
CA VAL A 22 1.63 14.18 1.26
C VAL A 22 1.13 15.61 1.06
N LYS A 23 -0.11 15.88 1.43
CA LYS A 23 -0.73 17.20 1.34
C LYS A 23 -1.54 17.50 2.61
N GLY A 24 -0.95 18.28 3.51
CA GLY A 24 -1.59 18.59 4.80
C GLY A 24 -1.74 17.33 5.66
N ASP A 25 -2.97 16.99 6.03
CA ASP A 25 -3.32 15.76 6.74
C ASP A 25 -3.68 14.60 5.81
N GLU A 26 -3.60 14.78 4.49
CA GLU A 26 -3.83 13.73 3.50
C GLU A 26 -2.52 13.12 3.00
N VAL A 27 -2.57 11.82 2.72
CA VAL A 27 -1.49 11.04 2.12
C VAL A 27 -1.99 10.34 0.86
N PHE A 28 -1.12 10.29 -0.15
CA PHE A 28 -1.36 9.56 -1.38
C PHE A 28 -0.79 8.15 -1.26
N VAL A 29 -1.67 7.16 -1.19
CA VAL A 29 -1.32 5.74 -1.05
C VAL A 29 -1.18 5.15 -2.46
N THR A 30 0.00 4.60 -2.74
CA THR A 30 0.32 3.94 -4.01
C THR A 30 0.59 2.46 -3.80
N PHE A 31 -0.07 1.58 -4.56
CA PHE A 31 0.04 0.13 -4.33
C PHE A 31 1.25 -0.47 -5.04
N ASP A 32 2.09 -1.18 -4.29
CA ASP A 32 3.36 -1.67 -4.81
C ASP A 32 3.12 -2.70 -5.93
N GLY A 33 3.67 -2.42 -7.12
CA GLY A 33 3.56 -3.29 -8.29
C GLY A 33 2.24 -3.21 -9.06
N TRP A 34 1.35 -2.29 -8.68
CA TRP A 34 0.09 -2.00 -9.36
C TRP A 34 0.17 -0.58 -9.92
N ARG A 35 0.06 -0.41 -11.24
CA ARG A 35 0.37 0.84 -11.98
C ARG A 35 -0.63 1.99 -11.71
N GLY A 36 -0.87 2.34 -10.47
CA GLY A 36 -1.78 3.40 -10.07
C GLY A 36 -3.27 3.06 -10.09
N ALA A 37 -3.64 1.85 -10.53
CA ALA A 37 -5.05 1.50 -10.77
C ALA A 37 -5.92 1.44 -9.50
N PHE A 38 -5.28 1.38 -8.33
CA PHE A 38 -5.93 1.27 -7.01
C PHE A 38 -5.53 2.41 -6.07
N ASP A 39 -4.66 3.31 -6.52
CA ASP A 39 -4.10 4.37 -5.69
C ASP A 39 -5.18 5.36 -5.26
N TYR A 40 -5.01 5.94 -4.06
CA TYR A 40 -5.98 6.91 -3.55
C TYR A 40 -5.36 7.89 -2.56
N TRP A 41 -6.03 9.04 -2.44
CA TRP A 41 -5.83 9.96 -1.31
C TRP A 41 -6.71 9.54 -0.13
N CYS A 42 -6.15 9.66 1.06
CA CYS A 42 -6.87 9.51 2.33
C CYS A 42 -6.20 10.34 3.42
N ARG A 43 -6.90 10.58 4.52
CA ARG A 43 -6.30 11.18 5.71
C ARG A 43 -5.26 10.24 6.33
N CYS A 44 -4.23 10.81 6.95
CA CYS A 44 -3.17 10.08 7.64
C CYS A 44 -3.66 9.28 8.87
N ASP A 45 -4.85 9.60 9.39
CA ASP A 45 -5.54 8.89 10.48
C ASP A 45 -6.64 7.93 9.99
N SER A 46 -6.68 7.66 8.68
CA SER A 46 -7.62 6.70 8.09
C SER A 46 -7.46 5.31 8.71
N ARG A 47 -8.59 4.63 8.93
CA ARG A 47 -8.62 3.24 9.39
C ARG A 47 -8.31 2.22 8.30
N ASP A 48 -8.11 2.69 7.07
CA ASP A 48 -7.81 1.88 5.88
C ASP A 48 -6.30 1.71 5.65
N ILE A 49 -5.46 2.36 6.46
CA ILE A 49 -4.01 2.30 6.37
C ILE A 49 -3.40 1.84 7.69
N PHE A 50 -2.36 1.02 7.61
CA PHE A 50 -1.77 0.34 8.75
C PHE A 50 -0.25 0.42 8.70
N PRO A 51 0.44 0.40 9.86
CA PRO A 51 1.89 0.27 9.88
C PRO A 51 2.33 -1.06 9.27
N VAL A 52 3.56 -1.10 8.76
CA VAL A 52 4.19 -2.35 8.29
C VAL A 52 4.21 -3.37 9.43
N GLY A 53 3.76 -4.60 9.15
CA GLY A 53 3.66 -5.69 10.11
C GLY A 53 2.27 -5.88 10.70
N TRP A 54 1.28 -5.05 10.34
CA TRP A 54 -0.08 -5.14 10.86
C TRP A 54 -0.73 -6.50 10.56
N CYS A 55 -0.76 -6.94 9.31
CA CYS A 55 -1.29 -8.25 8.93
C CYS A 55 -0.62 -9.39 9.68
N SER A 56 0.70 -9.31 9.90
CA SER A 56 1.43 -10.32 10.67
C SER A 56 1.01 -10.35 12.15
N LEU A 57 0.67 -9.19 12.71
CA LEU A 57 0.25 -9.04 14.11
C LEU A 57 -1.20 -9.51 14.33
N THR A 58 -2.10 -9.18 13.41
CA THR A 58 -3.54 -9.48 13.53
C THR A 58 -3.93 -10.86 13.00
N GLY A 59 -3.04 -11.48 12.21
CA GLY A 59 -3.31 -12.74 11.53
C GLY A 59 -4.05 -12.58 10.19
N ASP A 60 -4.14 -11.35 9.68
CA ASP A 60 -4.70 -11.08 8.35
C ASP A 60 -3.72 -11.45 7.23
N ALA A 61 -4.25 -11.72 6.03
CA ALA A 61 -3.44 -12.08 4.87
C ALA A 61 -3.00 -10.83 4.08
N LEU A 62 -1.71 -10.51 4.14
CA LEU A 62 -1.10 -9.50 3.28
C LEU A 62 -0.95 -10.03 1.85
N GLN A 63 -1.49 -9.31 0.87
CA GLN A 63 -1.35 -9.67 -0.54
C GLN A 63 0.10 -9.47 -1.03
N PRO A 64 0.58 -10.28 -1.98
CA PRO A 64 1.85 -10.00 -2.64
C PRO A 64 1.77 -8.67 -3.43
N PRO A 65 2.90 -7.98 -3.65
CA PRO A 65 2.95 -6.85 -4.56
C PRO A 65 2.59 -7.31 -5.99
N GLY A 66 2.06 -6.38 -6.79
CA GLY A 66 1.66 -6.69 -8.16
C GLY A 66 2.85 -7.04 -9.06
N ASN A 67 2.57 -7.77 -10.15
CA ASN A 67 3.59 -8.27 -11.08
C ASN A 67 4.34 -7.20 -11.88
N ASN A 68 4.05 -5.90 -11.68
CA ASN A 68 4.70 -4.79 -12.38
C ASN A 68 5.67 -4.00 -11.50
N GLY A 69 6.10 -4.53 -10.35
CA GLY A 69 7.17 -3.91 -9.56
C GLY A 69 8.40 -3.68 -10.44
N LYS A 70 8.93 -2.45 -10.47
CA LYS A 70 10.14 -2.09 -11.22
C LYS A 70 11.17 -3.20 -11.02
N MET A 71 11.63 -3.81 -12.12
CA MET A 71 12.83 -4.64 -12.10
C MET A 71 13.92 -3.81 -11.42
N VAL A 72 14.29 -4.15 -10.20
CA VAL A 72 15.56 -3.70 -9.64
C VAL A 72 16.62 -4.40 -10.47
N ASN A 73 17.17 -3.70 -11.46
CA ASN A 73 18.32 -4.18 -12.21
C ASN A 73 19.45 -4.37 -11.22
N ASN A 74 19.64 -5.61 -10.78
CA ASN A 74 20.82 -6.03 -10.04
C ASN A 74 21.95 -6.13 -11.08
N ILE A 75 22.55 -4.98 -11.40
CA ILE A 75 23.82 -4.94 -12.11
C ILE A 75 24.89 -5.40 -11.11
N ALA A 76 25.36 -6.63 -11.33
CA ALA A 76 26.58 -7.18 -10.74
C ALA A 76 27.82 -6.43 -11.22
#